data_AF-A0A7Z8VQ95-F1
#
_entry.id   AF-A0A7Z8VQ95-F1
#
_cell.length_a   1.000
_cell.length_b   1.000
_cell.length_c   1.000
_cell.angle_alpha   90.00
_cell.angle_beta   90.00
_cell.angle_gamma   90.00
#
_symmetry.space_group_name_H-M   'P 1'
#
loop_
_entity.id
_entity.type
_entity.pdbx_description
1 polymer ?
#
loop_
_entity_poly.entity_id
_entity_poly.type
_entity_poly.pdbx_seq_one_letter_code
_entity_poly.pdbx_strand_id
1 'polypeptide(L)' 'MVFYKIVITFSLISLIVGCTTAGPYITNISSDGANGLNIEKCKVEFNMLLGVINTGDCINSSINLTSS' A
#
# COMPACT_ATOMS: atom_id res chain seq x y z
N MET A 1 -39.69 -15.34 6.90
CA MET A 1 -38.60 -14.93 7.83
C MET A 1 -37.18 -15.25 7.31
N VAL A 2 -36.98 -16.32 6.53
CA VAL A 2 -35.64 -16.72 6.03
C VAL A 2 -35.05 -15.74 5.00
N PHE A 3 -35.87 -15.18 4.11
CA PHE A 3 -35.41 -14.31 3.02
C PHE A 3 -34.76 -13.00 3.51
N TYR A 4 -35.37 -12.33 4.51
CA TYR A 4 -34.83 -11.09 5.09
C TYR A 4 -33.49 -11.31 5.82
N LYS A 5 -33.30 -12.47 6.44
CA LYS A 5 -32.03 -12.84 7.08
C LYS A 5 -30.90 -12.98 6.04
N ILE A 6 -31.18 -13.59 4.88
CA ILE A 6 -30.19 -13.75 3.81
C ILE A 6 -29.75 -12.38 3.27
N VAL A 7 -30.69 -11.46 3.04
CA VAL A 7 -30.40 -10.12 2.52
C VAL A 7 -29.52 -9.32 3.48
N ILE A 8 -29.81 -9.37 4.79
CA ILE A 8 -29.01 -8.66 5.80
C ILE A 8 -27.60 -9.23 5.89
N THR A 9 -27.47 -10.56 5.91
CA THR A 9 -26.14 -11.21 5.96
C THR A 9 -25.30 -10.84 4.74
N PHE A 10 -25.89 -10.81 3.54
CA PHE A 10 -25.17 -10.45 2.32
C PHE A 10 -24.72 -8.98 2.30
N SER A 11 -25.57 -8.08 2.80
CA SER A 11 -25.23 -6.65 2.94
C SER A 11 -24.06 -6.41 3.89
N LEU A 12 -24.01 -7.14 5.01
CA LEU A 12 -22.89 -7.04 5.96
C LEU A 12 -21.57 -7.54 5.38
N ILE A 13 -21.61 -8.63 4.59
CA ILE A 13 -20.40 -9.20 3.95
C ILE A 13 -19.84 -8.27 2.87
N SER A 14 -20.71 -7.54 2.17
CA SER A 14 -20.27 -6.60 1.12
C SER A 14 -19.48 -5.39 1.66
N LEU A 15 -19.57 -5.08 2.96
CA LEU A 15 -18.85 -3.95 3.56
C LEU A 15 -17.38 -4.28 3.87
N ILE A 16 -17.01 -5.56 3.90
CA ILE A 16 -15.67 -6.02 4.32
C ILE A 16 -14.73 -6.29 3.14
N VAL A 17 -15.24 -6.32 1.90
CA VAL A 17 -14.47 -6.59 0.67
C VAL A 17 -13.72 -5.36 0.11
N GLY A 18 -13.73 -4.23 0.83
CA GLY A 18 -13.18 -2.95 0.37
C GLY A 18 -11.70 -2.68 0.66
N CYS A 19 -10.93 -3.64 1.15
CA CYS A 19 -9.48 -3.43 1.35
C CYS A 19 -8.74 -3.47 0.00
N THR A 20 -8.59 -2.32 -0.66
CA THR A 20 -7.68 -2.18 -1.80
C THR A 20 -6.24 -2.17 -1.30
N THR A 21 -5.59 -3.33 -1.26
CA THR A 21 -4.17 -3.45 -0.90
C THR A 21 -3.31 -3.01 -2.08
N ALA A 22 -3.15 -1.70 -2.26
CA ALA A 22 -2.07 -1.16 -3.08
C ALA A 22 -0.76 -1.26 -2.27
N GLY A 23 0.18 -2.09 -2.73
CA GLY A 23 1.50 -2.20 -2.13
C GLY A 23 2.33 -0.92 -2.33
N PRO A 24 3.30 -0.62 -1.46
CA PRO A 24 4.19 0.52 -1.62
C PRO A 24 5.04 0.36 -2.88
N TYR A 25 5.30 1.47 -3.56
CA TYR A 25 6.07 1.53 -4.80
C TYR A 25 7.43 2.20 -4.57
N ILE A 26 8.42 1.88 -5.40
CA ILE A 26 9.74 2.51 -5.31
C ILE A 26 9.65 3.94 -5.80
N THR A 27 10.01 4.90 -4.95
CA THR A 27 10.09 6.33 -5.29
C THR A 27 11.50 6.78 -5.59
N ASN A 28 12.50 6.19 -4.94
CA ASN A 28 13.89 6.55 -5.13
C ASN A 28 14.82 5.35 -5.00
N ILE A 29 15.87 5.34 -5.82
CA ILE A 29 17.02 4.43 -5.70
C ILE A 29 18.25 5.31 -5.74
N SER A 30 18.99 5.32 -4.63
CA SER A 30 20.19 6.14 -4.46
C SER A 30 21.35 5.28 -3.98
N SER A 31 22.59 5.70 -4.26
CA SER A 31 23.77 5.02 -3.72
C SER A 31 23.93 5.34 -2.24
N ASP A 32 24.22 4.31 -1.45
CA ASP A 32 24.56 4.42 -0.02
C ASP A 32 25.97 5.03 0.19
N GLY A 33 26.86 4.92 -0.80
CA GLY A 33 28.26 5.36 -0.70
C GLY A 33 29.24 4.25 -0.26
N ALA A 34 28.75 3.12 0.27
CA ALA A 34 29.58 1.98 0.69
C ALA A 34 29.16 0.65 0.04
N ASN A 35 29.11 0.59 -1.30
CA ASN A 35 28.65 -0.60 -2.06
C ASN A 35 27.21 -1.03 -1.70
N GLY A 36 26.37 -0.11 -1.26
CA GLY A 36 24.95 -0.33 -1.06
C GLY A 36 24.06 0.55 -1.95
N LEU A 37 22.77 0.24 -1.95
CA LEU A 37 21.72 1.09 -2.48
C LEU A 37 20.71 1.39 -1.38
N ASN A 38 20.35 2.65 -1.24
CA ASN A 38 19.21 3.08 -0.44
C ASN A 38 17.98 3.14 -1.34
N ILE A 39 17.01 2.28 -1.07
CA ILE A 39 15.74 2.18 -1.79
C ILE A 39 14.67 2.81 -0.91
N GLU A 40 14.08 3.90 -1.40
CA GLU A 40 12.91 4.53 -0.81
C GLU A 40 11.64 3.95 -1.44
N LYS A 41 10.70 3.55 -0.59
CA LYS A 41 9.39 3.07 -1.00
C LYS A 41 8.34 3.89 -0.30
N CYS A 42 7.40 4.47 -1.04
CA CYS A 42 6.29 5.21 -0.45
C CYS A 42 4.97 4.53 -0.76
N LYS A 43 3.99 4.77 0.12
CA LYS A 43 2.61 4.35 -0.06
C LYS A 43 1.85 5.44 -0.81
N VAL A 44 0.99 5.03 -1.74
CA VAL A 44 0.00 5.91 -2.34
C VAL A 44 -1.30 5.75 -1.59
N GLU A 45 -1.87 6.85 -1.12
CA GLU A 45 -3.19 6.87 -0.51
C GLU A 45 -4.11 7.79 -1.31
N PHE A 46 -5.25 7.25 -1.73
CA PHE A 46 -6.28 8.09 -2.32
C PHE A 46 -7.08 8.75 -1.20
N ASN A 47 -6.96 10.08 -1.11
CA ASN A 47 -7.76 10.85 -0.18
C ASN A 47 -9.14 11.12 -0.79
N MET A 48 -10.13 10.30 -0.42
CA MET A 48 -11.48 10.39 -0.98
C MET A 48 -12.18 11.72 -0.70
N LEU A 49 -11.82 12.42 0.40
CA LEU A 49 -12.43 13.71 0.75
C LEU A 49 -11.95 14.83 -0.17
N LEU A 50 -10.66 14.85 -0.48
CA LEU A 50 -10.04 15.87 -1.32
C LEU A 50 -9.97 15.48 -2.80
N GLY A 51 -10.28 14.22 -3.14
CA GLY A 51 -10.18 13.70 -4.50
C GLY A 51 -8.75 13.67 -5.05
N VAL A 52 -7.75 13.73 -4.16
CA VAL A 52 -6.33 13.78 -4.54
C VAL A 52 -5.61 12.48 -4.16
N ILE A 53 -4.59 12.18 -4.95
CA ILE A 53 -3.63 11.13 -4.64
C ILE A 53 -2.56 11.75 -3.74
N ASN A 54 -2.35 11.18 -2.55
CA ASN A 54 -1.27 11.58 -1.65
C ASN A 54 -0.19 10.50 -1.61
N THR A 55 1.07 10.93 -1.58
CA THR A 55 2.22 10.04 -1.35
C THR A 55 2.68 10.23 0.09
N GLY A 56 2.71 9.15 0.85
CA GLY A 56 3.06 9.16 2.28
C GLY A 56 3.65 7.84 2.73
N ASP A 57 3.91 7.71 4.03
CA ASP A 57 4.46 6.49 4.66
C ASP A 57 5.67 5.92 3.91
N CYS A 58 6.68 6.77 3.71
CA CYS A 58 7.91 6.39 3.04
C CYS A 58 8.83 5.61 3.97
N ILE A 59 9.36 4.49 3.47
CA ILE A 59 10.30 3.62 4.17
C ILE A 59 11.58 3.53 3.32
N ASN A 60 12.71 3.80 3.97
CA ASN A 60 14.03 3.59 3.40
C ASN A 60 14.58 2.23 3.80
N SER A 61 15.01 1.47 2.80
CA SER A 61 15.67 0.19 2.98
C SER A 61 17.02 0.21 2.29
N SER A 62 18.08 -0.07 3.05
CA SER A 62 19.43 -0.22 2.51
C SER A 62 19.69 -1.66 2.12
N ILE A 63 20.19 -1.89 0.92
CA ILE A 63 20.66 -3.20 0.43
C ILE A 63 22.15 -3.14 0.15
N ASN A 64 22.91 -4.15 0.57
CA ASN A 64 24.31 -4.29 0.20
C ASN A 64 24.45 -5.07 -1.10
N LEU A 65 25.25 -4.55 -2.01
CA LEU A 65 25.59 -5.22 -3.25
C LEU A 65 26.77 -6.16 -2.99
N THR A 66 26.52 -7.46 -3.04
CA THR A 66 27.59 -8.47 -3.06
C THR A 66 27.95 -8.79 -4.50
N SER A 67 29.21 -8.58 -4.91
CA SER A 67 29.68 -9.09 -6.20
C SER A 67 29.78 -10.61 -6.12
N SER A 68 28.99 -11.32 -6.94
CA SER A 68 29.16 -12.75 -7.18
C SER A 68 30.37 -13.04 -8.04
#